data_AF-A0A847N665-F1
#
_entry.id   AF-A0A847N665-F1
#
_cell.length_a   1.000
_cell.length_b   1.000
_cell.length_c   1.000
_cell.angle_alpha   90.00
_cell.angle_beta   90.00
_cell.angle_gamma   90.00
#
_symmetry.space_group_name_H-M   'P 1'
#
loop_
_entity.id
_entity.type
_entity.pdbx_description
1 polymer ?
#
loop_
_entity_poly.entity_id
_entity_poly.type
_entity_poly.pdbx_seq_one_letter_code
_entity_poly.pdbx_strand_id
1 'polypeptide(L)'
;MKKHQMNLYHESFTKIKNQTKTIELRLNDDKRKAIKENDLIEFKNLKTKEKLIKSVYKIHHYADFYQMYENIHPSVMGYQVGEKANPTDMHQYYTQENILKYGVIGIELIDPTPFKHLETSDLKTSEITLKVNQLTSYIKEKDYVPAYLFDIILNQTQEVIGKCSLRIGYKTILYYGGHIGYQIDEPYRGNNYAKKASLLLFELAKKHQMPYLIITCNPENIASKKTLEKLNGQWIETIDTPIDSELYQDGTKAVDIFYYSLKEEV
;
A
#
# COMPACT_ATOMS: atom_id res chain seq x y z
N MET A 1 12.98 23.05 2.96
CA MET A 1 13.08 21.68 3.48
C MET A 1 13.88 21.70 4.78
N LYS A 2 13.20 21.58 5.93
CA LYS A 2 13.81 21.47 7.26
C LYS A 2 13.93 20.00 7.65
N LYS A 3 14.92 19.64 8.47
CA LYS A 3 15.05 18.31 9.06
C LYS A 3 14.60 18.33 10.52
N HIS A 4 13.69 17.43 10.87
CA HIS A 4 13.19 17.20 12.22
C HIS A 4 13.72 15.87 12.77
N GLN A 5 13.69 15.69 14.09
CA GLN A 5 14.11 14.46 14.74
C GLN A 5 13.01 13.93 15.64
N MET A 6 12.75 12.63 15.57
CA MET A 6 11.75 11.96 16.40
C MET A 6 12.24 10.59 16.86
N ASN A 7 11.80 10.18 18.05
CA ASN A 7 12.03 8.83 18.54
C ASN A 7 10.79 7.96 18.29
N LEU A 8 11.04 6.69 17.98
CA LEU A 8 9.99 5.68 17.80
C LEU A 8 10.27 4.46 18.66
N TYR A 9 9.19 3.87 19.19
CA TYR A 9 9.23 2.50 19.66
C TYR A 9 9.57 1.54 18.53
N HIS A 10 10.16 0.40 18.88
CA HIS A 10 10.73 -0.53 17.91
C HIS A 10 9.71 -0.99 16.87
N GLU A 11 8.48 -1.31 17.28
CA GLU A 11 7.44 -1.79 16.36
C GLU A 11 7.00 -0.73 15.34
N SER A 12 6.72 0.50 15.79
CA SER A 12 6.38 1.61 14.90
C SER A 12 7.51 1.93 13.93
N PHE A 13 8.77 1.89 14.41
CA PHE A 13 9.94 2.07 13.56
C PHE A 13 10.01 1.00 12.47
N THR A 14 9.85 -0.28 12.82
CA THR A 14 9.89 -1.39 11.86
C THR A 14 8.75 -1.30 10.84
N LYS A 15 7.54 -0.93 11.27
CA LYS A 15 6.39 -0.73 10.35
C LYS A 15 6.63 0.42 9.36
N ILE A 16 7.21 1.55 9.79
CA ILE A 16 7.58 2.66 8.90
C ILE A 16 8.73 2.27 7.96
N LYS A 17 9.71 1.51 8.46
CA LYS A 17 10.82 0.99 7.66
C LYS A 17 10.32 0.10 6.52
N ASN A 18 9.39 -0.80 6.82
CA ASN A 18 8.79 -1.72 5.86
C ASN A 18 7.60 -1.12 5.10
N GLN A 19 7.33 0.18 5.27
CA GLN A 19 6.25 0.95 4.64
C GLN A 19 4.82 0.49 4.95
N THR A 20 4.61 -0.44 5.90
CA THR A 20 3.26 -0.86 6.32
C THR A 20 2.61 0.13 7.28
N LYS A 21 3.36 1.15 7.72
CA LYS A 21 2.87 2.34 8.39
C LYS A 21 3.38 3.54 7.62
N THR A 22 2.51 4.18 6.85
CA THR A 22 2.82 5.37 6.07
C THR A 22 2.29 6.65 6.71
N ILE A 23 1.44 6.54 7.73
CA ILE A 23 0.98 7.69 8.53
C ILE A 23 1.42 7.52 9.98
N GLU A 24 2.22 8.47 10.47
CA GLU A 24 2.68 8.56 11.85
C GLU A 24 1.76 9.47 12.67
N LEU A 25 1.24 8.93 13.78
CA LEU A 25 0.21 9.59 14.60
C LEU A 25 0.87 10.34 15.74
N ARG A 26 0.62 11.65 15.86
CA ARG A 26 1.18 12.48 16.93
C ARG A 26 0.17 13.48 17.46
N LEU A 27 0.41 13.92 18.69
CA LEU A 27 -0.17 15.16 19.19
C LEU A 27 0.34 16.34 18.35
N ASN A 28 -0.52 17.32 18.07
CA ASN A 28 -0.14 18.53 17.34
C ASN A 28 0.52 19.58 18.26
N ASP A 29 1.52 19.14 19.02
CA ASP A 29 2.29 20.00 19.92
C ASP A 29 3.16 21.02 19.16
N ASP A 30 3.75 21.98 19.86
CA ASP A 30 4.47 23.09 19.22
C ASP A 30 5.66 22.63 18.37
N LYS A 31 6.25 21.46 18.66
CA LYS A 31 7.30 20.87 17.81
C LYS A 31 6.70 20.36 16.50
N ARG A 32 5.53 19.73 16.55
CA ARG A 32 4.84 19.15 15.39
C ARG A 32 4.17 20.20 14.52
N LYS A 33 3.67 21.30 15.09
CA LYS A 33 3.16 22.47 14.34
C LYS A 33 4.19 23.09 13.40
N ALA A 34 5.48 22.92 13.69
CA ALA A 34 6.56 23.45 12.87
C ALA A 34 6.91 22.59 11.64
N ILE A 35 6.31 21.40 11.51
CA ILE A 35 6.54 20.47 10.39
C ILE A 35 5.71 20.95 9.20
N LYS A 36 6.30 20.91 8.01
CA LYS A 36 5.64 21.25 6.76
C LYS A 36 5.79 20.13 5.74
N GLU A 37 4.95 20.13 4.72
CA GLU A 37 5.15 19.26 3.55
C GLU A 37 6.54 19.49 2.94
N ASN A 38 7.13 18.41 2.43
CA ASN A 38 8.50 18.33 1.93
C ASN A 38 9.61 18.53 2.99
N ASP A 39 9.29 18.62 4.28
CA ASP A 39 10.31 18.49 5.32
C ASP A 39 10.78 17.02 5.47
N LEU A 40 11.94 16.83 6.08
CA LEU A 40 12.49 15.52 6.39
C LEU A 40 12.32 15.22 7.88
N ILE A 41 12.04 13.96 8.22
CA ILE A 41 12.03 13.48 9.60
C ILE A 41 13.05 12.34 9.72
N GLU A 42 14.04 12.52 10.59
CA GLU A 42 14.92 11.44 11.05
C GLU A 42 14.29 10.76 12.27
N PHE A 43 13.81 9.55 12.07
CA PHE A 43 13.35 8.67 13.12
C PHE A 43 14.53 7.90 13.72
N LYS A 44 14.57 7.80 15.04
CA LYS A 44 15.52 6.95 15.77
C LYS A 44 14.76 5.87 16.55
N ASN A 45 15.14 4.61 16.34
CA ASN A 45 14.62 3.48 17.09
C ASN A 45 15.10 3.55 18.54
N LEU A 46 14.19 3.60 19.50
CA LEU A 46 14.54 3.69 20.92
C LEU A 46 15.30 2.46 21.42
N LYS A 47 15.03 1.28 20.85
CA LYS A 47 15.66 0.00 21.21
C LYS A 47 17.00 -0.20 20.52
N THR A 48 17.03 -0.20 19.18
CA THR A 48 18.22 -0.56 18.39
C THR A 48 19.15 0.62 18.09
N LYS A 49 18.70 1.86 18.34
CA LYS A 49 19.37 3.11 17.96
C LYS A 49 19.53 3.33 16.45
N GLU A 50 19.00 2.41 15.63
CA GLU A 50 18.90 2.54 14.18
C GLU A 50 18.19 3.85 13.81
N LYS A 51 18.57 4.43 12.67
CA LYS A 51 17.98 5.66 12.15
C LYS A 51 17.38 5.44 10.77
N LEU A 52 16.28 6.12 10.50
CA LEU A 52 15.57 6.12 9.22
C LEU A 52 15.15 7.54 8.88
N ILE A 53 15.28 7.95 7.62
CA ILE A 53 14.83 9.27 7.16
C ILE A 53 13.63 9.09 6.23
N LYS A 54 12.57 9.86 6.47
CA LYS A 54 11.38 9.94 5.61
C LYS A 54 11.09 11.39 5.23
N SER A 55 10.44 11.59 4.09
CA SER A 55 9.92 12.90 3.67
C SER A 55 8.45 13.03 4.06
N VAL A 56 8.05 14.22 4.50
CA VAL A 56 6.65 14.55 4.82
C VAL A 56 5.91 14.82 3.51
N TYR A 57 4.98 13.94 3.17
CA TYR A 57 4.16 14.07 1.99
C TYR A 57 2.96 14.99 2.20
N LYS A 58 2.23 14.77 3.30
CA LYS A 58 1.02 15.50 3.68
C LYS A 58 0.87 15.48 5.20
N ILE A 59 0.22 16.52 5.75
CA ILE A 59 -0.14 16.57 7.17
C ILE A 59 -1.66 16.62 7.27
N HIS A 60 -2.23 15.66 7.99
CA HIS A 60 -3.65 15.59 8.27
C HIS A 60 -3.91 16.11 9.68
N HIS A 61 -4.87 17.01 9.86
CA HIS A 61 -5.20 17.62 11.14
C HIS A 61 -6.59 17.18 11.60
N TYR A 62 -6.71 16.79 12.88
CA TYR A 62 -7.97 16.42 13.48
C TYR A 62 -8.06 16.94 14.93
N ALA A 63 -9.29 17.05 15.43
CA ALA A 63 -9.54 17.45 16.81
C ALA A 63 -9.03 16.40 17.81
N ASP A 64 -9.19 15.11 17.49
CA ASP A 64 -8.78 13.99 18.32
C ASP A 64 -8.51 12.73 17.48
N PHE A 65 -8.09 11.64 18.15
CA PHE A 65 -7.83 10.36 17.48
C PHE A 65 -9.10 9.65 17.01
N TYR A 66 -10.28 9.93 17.58
CA TYR A 66 -11.52 9.33 17.09
C TYR A 66 -11.83 9.83 15.68
N GLN A 67 -11.81 11.14 15.50
CA GLN A 67 -12.00 11.76 14.19
C GLN A 67 -10.90 11.32 13.20
N MET A 68 -9.65 11.20 13.65
CA MET A 68 -8.58 10.69 12.79
C MET A 68 -8.87 9.26 12.29
N TYR A 69 -9.30 8.36 13.16
CA TYR A 69 -9.56 6.96 12.82
C TYR A 69 -10.82 6.77 11.97
N GLU A 70 -11.78 7.69 12.02
CA GLU A 70 -12.93 7.74 11.12
C GLU A 70 -12.53 8.12 9.68
N ASN A 71 -11.46 8.90 9.52
CA ASN A 71 -11.10 9.52 8.24
C ASN A 71 -9.84 8.91 7.59
N ILE A 72 -9.01 8.21 8.37
CA ILE A 72 -7.80 7.56 7.87
C ILE A 72 -7.95 6.04 8.08
N HIS A 73 -7.76 5.30 7.00
CA HIS A 73 -7.88 3.85 7.06
C HIS A 73 -6.78 3.21 7.95
N PRO A 74 -7.11 2.25 8.83
CA PRO A 74 -6.13 1.64 9.74
C PRO A 74 -4.90 1.03 9.08
N SER A 75 -5.03 0.55 7.84
CA SER A 75 -3.94 -0.10 7.10
C SER A 75 -2.71 0.81 6.88
N VAL A 76 -2.88 2.13 6.83
CA VAL A 76 -1.76 3.08 6.71
C VAL A 76 -1.25 3.59 8.05
N MET A 77 -2.01 3.37 9.13
CA MET A 77 -1.60 3.66 10.51
C MET A 77 -0.72 2.56 11.11
N GLY A 78 -0.54 1.44 10.41
CA GLY A 78 0.28 0.32 10.86
C GLY A 78 -0.49 -0.77 11.61
N TYR A 79 -1.83 -0.75 11.58
CA TYR A 79 -2.62 -1.92 11.97
C TYR A 79 -2.47 -3.02 10.92
N GLN A 80 -2.49 -4.27 11.37
CA GLN A 80 -2.48 -5.42 10.45
C GLN A 80 -3.81 -5.51 9.71
N VAL A 81 -3.79 -6.13 8.53
CA VAL A 81 -5.02 -6.38 7.77
C VAL A 81 -5.92 -7.31 8.58
N GLY A 82 -7.17 -6.90 8.82
CA GLY A 82 -8.12 -7.59 9.69
C GLY A 82 -8.02 -7.27 11.19
N GLU A 83 -7.02 -6.49 11.62
CA GLU A 83 -6.92 -6.02 13.01
C GLU A 83 -7.93 -4.89 13.27
N LYS A 84 -8.68 -4.99 14.37
CA LYS A 84 -9.62 -3.93 14.77
C LYS A 84 -8.86 -2.76 15.40
N ALA A 85 -8.80 -1.65 14.70
CA ALA A 85 -8.18 -0.43 15.20
C ALA A 85 -8.97 0.19 16.37
N ASN A 86 -8.24 0.74 17.34
CA ASN A 86 -8.84 1.40 18.50
C ASN A 86 -8.16 2.74 18.79
N PRO A 87 -8.87 3.89 18.68
CA PRO A 87 -8.32 5.20 19.01
C PRO A 87 -7.78 5.31 20.44
N THR A 88 -8.33 4.53 21.39
CA THR A 88 -7.89 4.59 22.78
C THR A 88 -6.50 4.02 23.00
N ASP A 89 -5.94 3.31 22.03
CA ASP A 89 -4.53 2.88 22.04
C ASP A 89 -3.59 4.07 22.23
N MET A 90 -4.00 5.27 21.80
CA MET A 90 -3.21 6.48 21.92
C MET A 90 -3.21 7.10 23.33
N HIS A 91 -4.13 6.70 24.20
CA HIS A 91 -4.21 7.20 25.58
C HIS A 91 -3.04 6.74 26.46
N GLN A 92 -2.33 5.68 26.05
CA GLN A 92 -1.09 5.28 26.72
C GLN A 92 0.06 6.29 26.50
N TYR A 93 -0.03 7.13 25.46
CA TYR A 93 1.00 8.09 25.08
C TYR A 93 0.63 9.54 25.38
N TYR A 94 -0.66 9.87 25.33
CA TYR A 94 -1.15 11.25 25.48
C TYR A 94 -2.35 11.32 26.42
N THR A 95 -2.34 12.30 27.32
CA THR A 95 -3.49 12.56 28.20
C THR A 95 -4.63 13.23 27.41
N GLN A 96 -5.86 13.03 27.86
CA GLN A 96 -7.04 13.66 27.26
C GLN A 96 -6.95 15.19 27.26
N GLU A 97 -6.43 15.79 28.34
CA GLU A 97 -6.18 17.23 28.41
C GLU A 97 -5.24 17.72 27.29
N ASN A 98 -4.17 16.98 27.02
CA ASN A 98 -3.24 17.34 25.95
C ASN A 98 -3.88 17.18 24.57
N ILE A 99 -4.65 16.12 24.35
CA ILE A 99 -5.39 15.91 23.10
C ILE A 99 -6.35 17.09 22.86
N LEU A 100 -7.15 17.48 23.87
CA LEU A 100 -8.06 18.62 23.77
C LEU A 100 -7.33 19.94 23.54
N LYS A 101 -6.17 20.13 24.18
CA LYS A 101 -5.39 21.37 24.07
C LYS A 101 -4.75 21.56 22.71
N TYR A 102 -4.19 20.50 22.13
CA TYR A 102 -3.36 20.61 20.93
C TYR A 102 -4.05 20.09 19.67
N GLY A 103 -5.02 19.20 19.80
CA GLY A 103 -5.47 18.34 18.71
C GLY A 103 -4.39 17.33 18.30
N VAL A 104 -4.63 16.64 17.19
CA VAL A 104 -3.75 15.58 16.69
C VAL A 104 -3.41 15.77 15.22
N ILE A 105 -2.31 15.16 14.80
CA ILE A 105 -1.90 15.10 13.40
C ILE A 105 -1.54 13.69 12.96
N GLY A 106 -1.90 13.37 11.72
CA GLY A 106 -1.35 12.26 10.95
C GLY A 106 -0.28 12.80 10.01
N ILE A 107 0.97 12.43 10.21
CA ILE A 107 2.07 12.82 9.33
C ILE A 107 2.24 11.71 8.29
N GLU A 108 1.88 11.99 7.06
CA GLU A 108 2.02 11.05 5.96
C GLU A 108 3.44 11.08 5.39
N LEU A 109 4.04 9.91 5.29
CA LEU A 109 5.47 9.70 5.04
C LEU A 109 5.67 8.97 3.72
N ILE A 110 6.66 9.43 2.96
CA ILE A 110 7.18 8.75 1.77
C ILE A 110 8.70 8.59 1.89
N ASP A 111 9.26 7.68 1.10
CA ASP A 111 10.71 7.62 0.95
C ASP A 111 11.23 8.87 0.24
N PRO A 112 12.32 9.49 0.75
CA PRO A 112 12.87 10.71 0.16
C PRO A 112 13.63 10.41 -1.14
N THR A 113 14.01 9.15 -1.36
CA THR A 113 14.68 8.72 -2.59
C THR A 113 13.65 8.40 -3.67
N PRO A 114 13.89 8.80 -4.93
CA PRO A 114 13.05 8.39 -6.04
C PRO A 114 12.89 6.88 -6.12
N PHE A 115 11.73 6.44 -6.60
CA PHE A 115 11.44 5.04 -6.85
C PHE A 115 12.48 4.42 -7.79
N LYS A 116 13.14 3.35 -7.33
CA LYS A 116 14.16 2.65 -8.12
C LYS A 116 13.53 1.48 -8.87
N HIS A 117 13.58 1.55 -10.19
CA HIS A 117 13.17 0.44 -11.04
C HIS A 117 14.17 -0.72 -10.92
N LEU A 118 13.65 -1.93 -10.67
CA LEU A 118 14.39 -3.19 -10.66
C LEU A 118 14.30 -3.91 -12.02
N GLU A 119 15.29 -4.74 -12.31
CA GLU A 119 15.33 -5.60 -13.51
C GLU A 119 14.17 -6.60 -13.53
N THR A 120 13.55 -6.74 -14.70
CA THR A 120 12.35 -7.59 -14.92
C THR A 120 12.53 -8.65 -16.00
N SER A 121 13.76 -8.85 -16.51
CA SER A 121 14.04 -9.79 -17.61
C SER A 121 13.75 -11.25 -17.28
N ASP A 122 13.64 -11.57 -15.98
CA ASP A 122 13.34 -12.89 -15.45
C ASP A 122 11.85 -13.12 -15.19
N LEU A 123 10.98 -12.14 -15.43
CA LEU A 123 9.53 -12.28 -15.27
C LEU A 123 8.91 -13.07 -16.44
N LYS A 124 9.19 -14.37 -16.47
CA LYS A 124 8.71 -15.29 -17.50
C LYS A 124 8.51 -16.70 -16.95
N THR A 125 7.61 -17.44 -17.59
CA THR A 125 7.44 -18.89 -17.45
C THR A 125 7.76 -19.57 -18.78
N SER A 126 7.53 -20.88 -18.90
CA SER A 126 7.55 -21.58 -20.19
C SER A 126 6.50 -21.05 -21.17
N GLU A 127 5.38 -20.52 -20.67
CA GLU A 127 4.23 -20.12 -21.49
C GLU A 127 4.13 -18.61 -21.73
N ILE A 128 4.44 -17.78 -20.72
CA ILE A 128 4.25 -16.33 -20.81
C ILE A 128 5.50 -15.54 -20.40
N THR A 129 5.62 -14.33 -20.91
CA THR A 129 6.61 -13.33 -20.50
C THR A 129 5.90 -12.02 -20.16
N LEU A 130 6.27 -11.39 -19.04
CA LEU A 130 5.81 -10.05 -18.68
C LEU A 130 6.81 -9.02 -19.20
N LYS A 131 6.40 -8.22 -20.18
CA LYS A 131 7.23 -7.15 -20.73
C LYS A 131 6.75 -5.82 -20.18
N VAL A 132 7.65 -5.06 -19.54
CA VAL A 132 7.34 -3.70 -19.10
C VAL A 132 6.97 -2.87 -20.32
N ASN A 133 5.74 -2.38 -20.33
CA ASN A 133 5.22 -1.47 -21.33
C ASN A 133 5.40 -0.01 -20.87
N GLN A 134 5.10 0.24 -19.59
CA GLN A 134 5.23 1.58 -19.00
C GLN A 134 5.60 1.51 -17.52
N LEU A 135 6.34 2.52 -17.07
CA LEU A 135 6.61 2.80 -15.67
C LEU A 135 5.95 4.13 -15.30
N THR A 136 5.25 4.16 -14.16
CA THR A 136 4.67 5.40 -13.63
C THR A 136 5.39 5.81 -12.36
N SER A 137 5.57 7.12 -12.19
CA SER A 137 6.04 7.71 -10.94
C SER A 137 4.87 7.99 -10.00
N TYR A 138 5.20 8.48 -8.81
CA TYR A 138 4.22 9.05 -7.89
C TYR A 138 3.44 10.20 -8.54
N ILE A 139 2.11 10.23 -8.40
CA ILE A 139 1.23 11.31 -8.90
C ILE A 139 0.45 11.87 -7.71
N LYS A 140 0.85 13.05 -7.22
CA LYS A 140 0.33 13.65 -5.97
C LYS A 140 -1.16 13.96 -6.05
N GLU A 141 -1.63 14.44 -7.20
CA GLU A 141 -3.01 14.87 -7.42
C GLU A 141 -4.00 13.72 -7.32
N LYS A 142 -3.55 12.50 -7.65
CA LYS A 142 -4.35 11.27 -7.61
C LYS A 142 -4.00 10.35 -6.44
N ASP A 143 -3.03 10.75 -5.61
CA ASP A 143 -2.40 9.91 -4.58
C ASP A 143 -1.84 8.56 -5.10
N TYR A 144 -1.52 8.50 -6.39
CA TYR A 144 -1.02 7.26 -7.01
C TYR A 144 0.42 6.98 -6.59
N VAL A 145 0.66 5.72 -6.27
CA VAL A 145 1.99 5.18 -6.06
C VAL A 145 2.67 4.82 -7.38
N PRO A 146 4.01 4.69 -7.43
CA PRO A 146 4.71 4.18 -8.60
C PRO A 146 4.21 2.79 -8.98
N ALA A 147 4.13 2.51 -10.29
CA ALA A 147 3.67 1.23 -10.78
C ALA A 147 4.44 0.78 -12.02
N TYR A 148 4.49 -0.54 -12.18
CA TYR A 148 4.85 -1.20 -13.43
C TYR A 148 3.56 -1.55 -14.18
N LEU A 149 3.49 -1.21 -15.45
CA LEU A 149 2.47 -1.71 -16.38
C LEU A 149 3.14 -2.66 -17.37
N PHE A 150 2.62 -3.87 -17.46
CA PHE A 150 3.16 -4.94 -18.29
C PHE A 150 2.16 -5.36 -19.36
N ASP A 151 2.71 -5.67 -20.53
CA ASP A 151 2.03 -6.54 -21.49
C ASP A 151 2.34 -8.00 -21.11
N ILE A 152 1.32 -8.87 -21.21
CA ILE A 152 1.46 -10.32 -21.05
C ILE A 152 1.65 -10.91 -22.43
N ILE A 153 2.84 -11.43 -22.72
CA ILE A 153 3.20 -11.99 -24.03
C ILE A 153 3.15 -13.50 -23.97
N LEU A 154 2.45 -14.13 -24.93
CA LEU A 154 2.45 -15.59 -25.10
C LEU A 154 3.72 -16.02 -25.82
N ASN A 155 4.55 -16.86 -25.20
CA ASN A 155 5.88 -17.19 -25.72
C ASN A 155 5.85 -17.90 -27.08
N GLN A 156 4.82 -18.71 -27.34
CA GLN A 156 4.73 -19.51 -28.56
C GLN A 156 4.45 -18.65 -29.79
N THR A 157 3.57 -17.65 -29.67
CA THR A 157 3.12 -16.81 -30.79
C THR A 157 3.73 -15.42 -30.77
N GLN A 158 4.34 -15.01 -29.65
CA GLN A 158 4.81 -13.64 -29.38
C GLN A 158 3.69 -12.59 -29.37
N GLU A 159 2.42 -13.01 -29.27
CA GLU A 159 1.27 -12.12 -29.19
C GLU A 159 1.11 -11.54 -27.78
N VAL A 160 0.62 -10.31 -27.70
CA VAL A 160 0.12 -9.73 -26.44
C VAL A 160 -1.28 -10.29 -26.19
N ILE A 161 -1.46 -10.97 -25.07
CA ILE A 161 -2.70 -11.70 -24.71
C ILE A 161 -3.43 -11.09 -23.51
N GLY A 162 -2.97 -9.93 -23.06
CA GLY A 162 -3.49 -9.23 -21.90
C GLY A 162 -2.48 -8.27 -21.29
N LYS A 163 -2.87 -7.67 -20.18
CA LYS A 163 -2.07 -6.70 -19.43
C LYS A 163 -2.12 -7.00 -17.95
N CYS A 164 -1.06 -6.63 -17.24
CA CYS A 164 -1.08 -6.60 -15.78
C CYS A 164 -0.29 -5.41 -15.24
N SER A 165 -0.48 -5.15 -13.95
CA SER A 165 0.16 -4.03 -13.26
C SER A 165 0.56 -4.43 -11.86
N LEU A 166 1.66 -3.86 -11.39
CA LEU A 166 2.11 -3.95 -9.99
C LEU A 166 2.37 -2.54 -9.46
N ARG A 167 1.61 -2.16 -8.43
CA ARG A 167 1.71 -0.89 -7.70
C ARG A 167 2.58 -1.08 -6.46
N ILE A 168 3.59 -0.23 -6.28
CA ILE A 168 4.62 -0.39 -5.25
C ILE A 168 4.41 0.58 -4.08
N GLY A 169 4.39 0.05 -2.86
CA GLY A 169 4.18 0.81 -1.62
C GLY A 169 2.77 0.61 -1.06
N TYR A 170 2.42 1.39 -0.04
CA TYR A 170 1.15 1.26 0.69
C TYR A 170 0.48 2.62 0.90
N LYS A 171 -0.72 2.76 0.35
CA LYS A 171 -1.62 3.92 0.51
C LYS A 171 -3.05 3.44 0.71
N THR A 172 -3.91 4.28 1.27
CA THR A 172 -5.33 3.96 1.50
C THR A 172 -6.01 3.51 0.20
N ILE A 173 -5.71 4.16 -0.93
CA ILE A 173 -6.27 3.79 -2.23
C ILE A 173 -5.96 2.34 -2.65
N LEU A 174 -4.82 1.78 -2.20
CA LEU A 174 -4.42 0.40 -2.52
C LEU A 174 -5.10 -0.63 -1.63
N TYR A 175 -5.72 -0.22 -0.52
CA TYR A 175 -6.61 -1.11 0.23
C TYR A 175 -7.80 -1.51 -0.63
N TYR A 176 -8.38 -0.56 -1.37
CA TYR A 176 -9.54 -0.78 -2.25
C TYR A 176 -9.15 -1.25 -3.66
N GLY A 177 -8.14 -0.63 -4.28
CA GLY A 177 -7.72 -0.95 -5.65
C GLY A 177 -6.72 -2.10 -5.78
N GLY A 178 -6.19 -2.58 -4.64
CA GLY A 178 -5.16 -3.61 -4.59
C GLY A 178 -3.83 -3.18 -5.21
N HIS A 179 -2.82 -4.05 -5.10
CA HIS A 179 -1.47 -3.83 -5.62
C HIS A 179 -1.29 -4.43 -7.00
N ILE A 180 -2.04 -5.49 -7.34
CA ILE A 180 -2.00 -6.14 -8.65
C ILE A 180 -3.33 -5.95 -9.36
N GLY A 181 -3.25 -5.54 -10.63
CA GLY A 181 -4.39 -5.57 -11.56
C GLY A 181 -4.03 -6.41 -12.77
N TYR A 182 -4.98 -7.13 -13.33
CA TYR A 182 -4.77 -7.93 -14.53
C TYR A 182 -6.02 -7.97 -15.41
N GLN A 183 -5.80 -8.13 -16.70
CA GLN A 183 -6.83 -8.38 -17.70
C GLN A 183 -6.28 -9.36 -18.73
N ILE A 184 -7.03 -10.43 -19.01
CA ILE A 184 -6.72 -11.39 -20.08
C ILE A 184 -7.72 -11.19 -21.20
N ASP A 185 -7.21 -11.11 -22.43
CA ASP A 185 -8.03 -10.95 -23.61
C ASP A 185 -8.90 -12.19 -23.82
N GLU A 186 -10.13 -11.97 -24.28
CA GLU A 186 -11.19 -12.99 -24.28
C GLU A 186 -10.79 -14.34 -24.90
N PRO A 187 -10.08 -14.39 -26.05
CA PRO A 187 -9.66 -15.66 -26.67
C PRO A 187 -8.70 -16.49 -25.81
N TYR A 188 -7.99 -15.87 -24.86
CA TYR A 188 -6.95 -16.52 -24.05
C TYR A 188 -7.39 -16.80 -22.61
N ARG A 189 -8.63 -16.45 -22.23
CA ARG A 189 -9.20 -16.74 -20.90
C ARG A 189 -9.32 -18.25 -20.68
N GLY A 190 -9.40 -18.66 -19.40
CA GLY A 190 -9.48 -20.08 -19.01
C GLY A 190 -8.13 -20.80 -18.88
N ASN A 191 -7.03 -20.23 -19.38
CA ASN A 191 -5.68 -20.84 -19.36
C ASN A 191 -4.84 -20.52 -18.11
N ASN A 192 -5.45 -19.94 -17.08
CA ASN A 192 -4.81 -19.47 -15.84
C ASN A 192 -3.68 -18.42 -16.05
N TYR A 193 -3.67 -17.67 -17.17
CA TYR A 193 -2.63 -16.66 -17.42
C TYR A 193 -2.63 -15.52 -16.38
N ALA A 194 -3.79 -15.11 -15.87
CA ALA A 194 -3.88 -14.15 -14.77
C ALA A 194 -3.16 -14.63 -13.50
N LYS A 195 -3.33 -15.91 -13.13
CA LYS A 195 -2.62 -16.54 -12.01
C LYS A 195 -1.12 -16.54 -12.26
N LYS A 196 -0.69 -17.02 -13.43
CA LYS A 196 0.73 -17.10 -13.81
C LYS A 196 1.41 -15.72 -13.77
N ALA A 197 0.75 -14.71 -14.34
CA ALA A 197 1.23 -13.33 -14.31
C ALA A 197 1.32 -12.81 -12.87
N SER A 198 0.30 -13.05 -12.04
CA SER A 198 0.29 -12.61 -10.64
C SER A 198 1.44 -13.23 -9.82
N LEU A 199 1.75 -14.52 -10.01
CA LEU A 199 2.89 -15.17 -9.35
C LEU A 199 4.23 -14.55 -9.75
N LEU A 200 4.42 -14.19 -11.03
CA LEU A 200 5.62 -13.44 -11.45
C LEU A 200 5.69 -12.06 -10.80
N LEU A 201 4.55 -11.38 -10.64
CA LEU A 201 4.48 -10.10 -9.94
C LEU A 201 4.73 -10.23 -8.43
N PHE A 202 4.44 -11.38 -7.80
CA PHE A 202 4.79 -11.63 -6.39
C PHE A 202 6.32 -11.65 -6.24
N GLU A 203 7.04 -12.28 -7.16
CA GLU A 203 8.50 -12.29 -7.14
C GLU A 203 9.08 -10.88 -7.31
N LEU A 204 8.51 -10.06 -8.20
CA LEU A 204 8.93 -8.66 -8.31
C LEU A 204 8.61 -7.86 -7.04
N ALA A 205 7.45 -8.06 -6.41
CA ALA A 205 7.10 -7.42 -5.14
C ALA A 205 8.04 -7.81 -4.00
N LYS A 206 8.47 -9.08 -3.92
CA LYS A 206 9.50 -9.55 -2.99
C LYS A 206 10.85 -8.86 -3.23
N LYS A 207 11.26 -8.67 -4.48
CA LYS A 207 12.48 -7.90 -4.82
C LYS A 207 12.40 -6.45 -4.35
N HIS A 208 11.20 -5.87 -4.34
CA HIS A 208 10.91 -4.56 -3.74
C HIS A 208 10.79 -4.57 -2.22
N GLN A 209 11.01 -5.73 -1.57
CA GLN A 209 10.92 -5.94 -0.12
C GLN A 209 9.52 -5.62 0.45
N MET A 210 8.48 -5.77 -0.38
CA MET A 210 7.10 -5.63 0.08
C MET A 210 6.75 -6.80 0.99
N PRO A 211 6.32 -6.57 2.26
CA PRO A 211 5.99 -7.67 3.18
C PRO A 211 4.71 -8.41 2.83
N TYR A 212 3.79 -7.79 2.09
CA TYR A 212 2.53 -8.39 1.67
C TYR A 212 1.95 -7.69 0.44
N LEU A 213 0.96 -8.33 -0.19
CA LEU A 213 0.10 -7.74 -1.20
C LEU A 213 -1.36 -7.84 -0.78
N ILE A 214 -2.12 -6.81 -1.13
CA ILE A 214 -3.58 -6.86 -1.20
C ILE A 214 -3.95 -6.94 -2.68
N ILE A 215 -4.81 -7.87 -3.05
CA ILE A 215 -5.42 -7.91 -4.39
C ILE A 215 -6.93 -7.90 -4.18
N THR A 216 -7.62 -7.08 -4.96
CA THR A 216 -9.06 -6.90 -4.83
C THR A 216 -9.77 -7.31 -6.10
N CYS A 217 -11.04 -7.67 -5.97
CA CYS A 217 -11.91 -7.85 -7.11
C CYS A 217 -13.32 -7.41 -6.78
N ASN A 218 -14.10 -7.04 -7.81
CA ASN A 218 -15.54 -6.90 -7.64
C ASN A 218 -16.12 -8.25 -7.15
N PRO A 219 -16.98 -8.28 -6.10
CA PRO A 219 -17.56 -9.51 -5.56
C PRO A 219 -18.32 -10.35 -6.60
N GLU A 220 -18.90 -9.70 -7.61
CA GLU A 220 -19.62 -10.35 -8.71
C GLU A 220 -18.67 -10.97 -9.75
N ASN A 221 -17.37 -10.65 -9.71
CA ASN A 221 -16.36 -11.20 -10.60
C ASN A 221 -15.88 -12.58 -10.12
N ILE A 222 -16.72 -13.60 -10.31
CA ILE A 222 -16.46 -14.99 -9.91
C ILE A 222 -15.15 -15.53 -10.51
N ALA A 223 -14.79 -15.14 -11.73
CA ALA A 223 -13.55 -15.58 -12.38
C ALA A 223 -12.30 -15.04 -11.67
N SER A 224 -12.32 -13.76 -11.30
CA SER A 224 -11.25 -13.15 -10.51
C SER A 224 -11.19 -13.77 -9.12
N LYS A 225 -12.33 -13.94 -8.43
CA LYS A 225 -12.39 -14.57 -7.11
C LYS A 225 -11.73 -15.95 -7.10
N LYS A 226 -12.10 -16.82 -8.04
CA LYS A 226 -11.45 -18.15 -8.23
C LYS A 226 -9.95 -18.04 -8.51
N THR A 227 -9.51 -17.00 -9.22
CA THR A 227 -8.09 -16.76 -9.47
C THR A 227 -7.37 -16.38 -8.18
N LEU A 228 -7.95 -15.48 -7.38
CA LEU A 228 -7.40 -15.02 -6.11
C LEU A 228 -7.32 -16.16 -5.06
N GLU A 229 -8.34 -17.01 -5.00
CA GLU A 229 -8.33 -18.23 -4.18
C GLU A 229 -7.25 -19.21 -4.64
N LYS A 230 -7.09 -19.44 -5.95
CA LYS A 230 -6.02 -20.29 -6.52
C LYS A 230 -4.61 -19.75 -6.32
N LEU A 231 -4.48 -18.46 -5.97
CA LEU A 231 -3.23 -17.82 -5.54
C LEU A 231 -2.98 -18.00 -4.03
N ASN A 232 -3.83 -18.75 -3.32
CA ASN A 232 -3.84 -18.93 -1.87
C ASN A 232 -4.08 -17.62 -1.11
N GLY A 233 -4.91 -16.73 -1.66
CA GLY A 233 -5.26 -15.48 -0.98
C GLY A 233 -6.15 -15.74 0.22
N GLN A 234 -5.83 -15.12 1.34
CA GLN A 234 -6.72 -15.08 2.49
C GLN A 234 -7.78 -14.00 2.23
N TRP A 235 -9.05 -14.40 2.11
CA TRP A 235 -10.15 -13.43 2.09
C TRP A 235 -10.25 -12.73 3.46
N ILE A 236 -10.37 -11.42 3.44
CA ILE A 236 -10.41 -10.58 4.64
C ILE A 236 -11.82 -10.07 4.89
N GLU A 237 -12.38 -9.35 3.92
CA GLU A 237 -13.71 -8.77 3.99
C GLU A 237 -14.22 -8.38 2.60
N THR A 238 -15.51 -8.08 2.53
CA THR A 238 -16.13 -7.32 1.43
C THR A 238 -16.45 -5.92 1.96
N ILE A 239 -15.97 -4.89 1.27
CA ILE A 239 -16.13 -3.50 1.69
C ILE A 239 -16.62 -2.61 0.55
N ASP A 240 -17.46 -1.63 0.89
CA ASP A 240 -17.85 -0.58 -0.04
C ASP A 240 -16.67 0.32 -0.39
N THR A 241 -16.57 0.68 -1.66
CA THR A 241 -15.56 1.64 -2.13
C THR A 241 -15.96 3.07 -1.74
N PRO A 242 -14.99 3.95 -1.43
CA PRO A 242 -15.29 5.35 -1.15
C PRO A 242 -15.99 6.02 -2.33
N ILE A 243 -17.05 6.81 -2.07
CA ILE A 243 -17.90 7.43 -3.09
C ILE A 243 -17.09 8.36 -4.02
N ASP A 244 -16.04 8.97 -3.50
CA ASP A 244 -15.13 9.86 -4.21
C ASP A 244 -14.00 9.12 -4.96
N SER A 245 -13.88 7.80 -4.82
CA SER A 245 -12.85 7.00 -5.49
C SER A 245 -13.17 6.74 -6.98
N GLU A 246 -12.13 6.60 -7.79
CA GLU A 246 -12.26 6.24 -9.21
C GLU A 246 -12.95 4.87 -9.40
N LEU A 247 -12.74 3.93 -8.46
CA LEU A 247 -13.43 2.63 -8.48
C LEU A 247 -14.95 2.78 -8.40
N TYR A 248 -15.43 3.67 -7.52
CA TYR A 248 -16.85 3.95 -7.37
C TYR A 248 -17.40 4.63 -8.63
N GLN A 249 -16.65 5.57 -9.20
CA GLN A 249 -17.03 6.29 -10.43
C GLN A 249 -17.12 5.34 -11.65
N ASP A 250 -16.27 4.32 -11.71
CA ASP A 250 -16.30 3.26 -12.72
C ASP A 250 -17.33 2.15 -12.41
N GLY A 251 -18.19 2.34 -11.40
CA GLY A 251 -19.30 1.46 -11.07
C GLY A 251 -18.96 0.28 -10.15
N THR A 252 -17.70 0.15 -9.71
CA THR A 252 -17.30 -0.87 -8.74
C THR A 252 -17.65 -0.38 -7.33
N LYS A 253 -18.89 -0.63 -6.90
CA LYS A 253 -19.39 -0.12 -5.61
C LYS A 253 -18.80 -0.82 -4.40
N ALA A 254 -18.45 -2.10 -4.53
CA ALA A 254 -17.84 -2.90 -3.47
C ALA A 254 -16.71 -3.77 -4.02
N VAL A 255 -15.79 -4.16 -3.15
CA VAL A 255 -14.65 -5.03 -3.46
C VAL A 255 -14.48 -6.12 -2.40
N ASP A 256 -14.16 -7.33 -2.85
CA ASP A 256 -13.58 -8.37 -2.00
C ASP A 256 -12.08 -8.10 -1.82
N ILE A 257 -11.60 -8.16 -0.58
CA ILE A 257 -10.20 -7.94 -0.21
C ILE A 257 -9.51 -9.28 0.03
N PHE A 258 -8.44 -9.57 -0.72
CA PHE A 258 -7.58 -10.74 -0.51
C PHE A 258 -6.17 -10.33 -0.09
N TYR A 259 -5.68 -10.94 0.98
CA TYR A 259 -4.35 -10.73 1.54
C TYR A 259 -3.39 -11.86 1.16
N TYR A 260 -2.15 -11.48 0.83
CA TYR A 260 -1.05 -12.37 0.49
C TYR A 260 0.20 -11.99 1.27
N SER A 261 0.64 -12.82 2.21
CA SER A 261 1.94 -12.66 2.85
C SER A 261 3.06 -12.93 1.85
N LEU A 262 4.06 -12.05 1.79
CA LEU A 262 5.26 -12.24 1.00
C LEU A 262 6.50 -12.55 1.85
N LYS A 263 6.35 -12.58 3.19
CA LYS A 263 7.41 -13.03 4.07
C LYS A 263 7.69 -14.51 3.79
N GLU A 264 8.96 -14.87 3.68
CA GLU A 264 9.38 -16.26 3.72
C GLU A 264 8.98 -16.81 5.10
N GLU A 265 8.34 -17.98 5.12
CA GLU A 265 8.15 -18.72 6.37
C GLU A 265 9.55 -19.08 6.87
N VAL A 266 9.88 -18.61 8.09
CA VAL A 266 11.16 -18.88 8.77
C VAL A 266 11.13 -20.24 9.42
#